data_AF-A0A7C7Q7Q3-F1
#
_entry.id   AF-A0A7C7Q7Q3-F1
#
_cell.length_a   1.000
_cell.length_b   1.000
_cell.length_c   1.000
_cell.angle_alpha   90.00
_cell.angle_beta   90.00
_cell.angle_gamma   90.00
#
_symmetry.space_group_name_H-M   'P 1'
#
loop_
_entity.id
_entity.type
_entity.pdbx_description
1 polymer ?
#
loop_
_entity_poly.entity_id
_entity_poly.type
_entity_poly.pdbx_seq_one_letter_code
_entity_poly.pdbx_strand_id
1 'polypeptide(L)'
;MKVVRLERRGRKVRVVLEEEVLELLAETVLAWNLQEGMELDEGEVGRLLHEDQVRRAKEVAFRYLARPKTVRQIKDRLARAGFDGEVVEEVIGRLEELGLLDDKEFARAWVEERLRLRPR
;
A
#
# COMPACT_ATOMS: atom_id res chain seq x y z
N MET A 1 -24.82 -4.48 -4.16
CA MET A 1 -24.62 -3.75 -2.89
C MET A 1 -24.64 -2.25 -3.17
N LYS A 2 -25.64 -1.50 -2.69
CA LYS A 2 -25.75 -0.07 -3.00
C LYS A 2 -25.02 0.80 -1.98
N VAL A 3 -24.35 1.85 -2.45
CA VAL A 3 -23.78 2.92 -1.63
C VAL A 3 -24.93 3.80 -1.13
N VAL A 4 -25.23 3.73 0.15
CA VAL A 4 -26.30 4.50 0.78
C VAL A 4 -25.81 5.88 1.18
N ARG A 5 -24.59 5.98 1.71
CA ARG A 5 -24.05 7.24 2.25
C ARG A 5 -22.53 7.30 2.20
N LEU A 6 -21.99 8.51 1.98
CA LEU A 6 -20.57 8.80 2.08
C LEU A 6 -20.29 9.88 3.14
N GLU A 7 -19.60 9.53 4.23
CA GLU A 7 -19.23 10.48 5.29
C GLU A 7 -17.72 10.73 5.31
N ARG A 8 -17.29 11.95 4.94
CA ARG A 8 -15.87 12.32 4.98
C ARG A 8 -15.38 12.51 6.41
N ARG A 9 -14.28 11.83 6.76
CA ARG A 9 -13.59 11.86 8.06
C ARG A 9 -12.11 12.18 7.84
N GLY A 10 -11.84 13.38 7.34
CA GLY A 10 -10.47 13.83 7.03
C GLY A 10 -9.86 13.05 5.87
N ARG A 11 -8.84 12.22 6.16
CA ARG A 11 -8.14 11.36 5.17
C ARG A 11 -8.91 10.09 4.80
N LYS A 12 -9.94 9.75 5.56
CA LYS A 12 -10.78 8.57 5.33
C LYS A 12 -12.20 8.99 5.01
N VAL A 13 -12.94 8.09 4.39
CA VAL A 13 -14.36 8.23 4.11
C VAL A 13 -15.04 6.95 4.63
N ARG A 14 -16.07 7.14 5.44
CA ARG A 14 -16.95 6.06 5.85
C ARG A 14 -17.97 5.86 4.73
N VAL A 15 -17.88 4.71 4.06
CA VAL A 15 -18.76 4.30 2.97
C VAL A 15 -19.79 3.36 3.56
N VAL A 16 -21.04 3.80 3.62
CA VAL A 16 -22.16 3.00 4.12
C VAL A 16 -22.78 2.31 2.93
N LEU A 17 -22.65 0.99 2.87
CA LEU A 17 -23.39 0.13 1.95
C LEU A 17 -24.67 -0.35 2.63
N GLU A 18 -25.59 -0.93 1.88
CA GLU A 18 -26.86 -1.45 2.43
C GLU A 18 -26.65 -2.51 3.52
N GLU A 19 -25.65 -3.36 3.37
CA GLU A 19 -25.41 -4.52 4.24
C GLU A 19 -24.18 -4.39 5.13
N GLU A 20 -23.30 -3.42 4.85
CA GLU A 20 -22.04 -3.25 5.56
C GLU A 20 -21.53 -1.81 5.56
N VAL A 21 -20.50 -1.55 6.35
CA VAL A 21 -19.87 -0.23 6.43
C VAL A 21 -18.37 -0.40 6.25
N LEU A 22 -17.84 0.28 5.24
CA LEU A 22 -16.42 0.28 4.91
C LEU A 22 -15.78 1.60 5.35
N GLU A 23 -14.50 1.53 5.74
CA GLU A 23 -13.68 2.71 5.99
C GLU A 23 -12.52 2.75 4.98
N LEU A 24 -12.69 3.56 3.95
CA LEU A 24 -11.73 3.68 2.84
C LEU A 24 -10.93 4.98 2.93
N LEU A 25 -9.78 5.02 2.29
CA LEU A 25 -9.07 6.28 2.06
C LEU A 25 -9.89 7.19 1.15
N ALA A 26 -9.83 8.49 1.41
CA ALA A 26 -10.52 9.48 0.56
C ALA A 26 -10.03 9.39 -0.90
N GLU A 27 -8.76 9.09 -1.12
CA GLU A 27 -8.19 8.89 -2.46
C GLU A 27 -8.78 7.67 -3.17
N THR A 28 -9.06 6.58 -2.46
CA THR A 28 -9.70 5.39 -3.04
C THR A 28 -11.12 5.72 -3.50
N VAL A 29 -11.91 6.39 -2.65
CA VAL A 29 -13.27 6.83 -2.97
C VAL A 29 -13.28 7.77 -4.20
N LEU A 30 -12.31 8.68 -4.28
CA LEU A 30 -12.17 9.60 -5.42
C LEU A 30 -11.74 8.86 -6.70
N ALA A 31 -10.79 7.93 -6.61
CA ALA A 31 -10.29 7.17 -7.76
C ALA A 31 -11.39 6.33 -8.41
N TRP A 32 -12.28 5.76 -7.59
CA TRP A 32 -13.45 5.01 -8.04
C TRP A 32 -14.64 5.89 -8.42
N ASN A 33 -14.53 7.21 -8.21
CA ASN A 33 -15.63 8.16 -8.38
C ASN A 33 -16.92 7.68 -7.70
N LEU A 34 -16.81 7.14 -6.49
CA LEU A 34 -17.95 6.59 -5.77
C LEU A 34 -18.95 7.69 -5.42
N GLN A 35 -20.23 7.39 -5.62
CA GLN A 35 -21.34 8.29 -5.35
C GLN A 35 -22.44 7.57 -4.56
N GLU A 36 -23.19 8.34 -3.77
CA GLU A 36 -24.42 7.82 -3.16
C GLU A 36 -25.40 7.37 -4.26
N GLY A 37 -25.99 6.20 -4.08
CA GLY A 37 -26.86 5.56 -5.05
C GLY A 37 -26.16 4.59 -6.01
N MET A 38 -24.82 4.57 -6.06
CA MET A 38 -24.06 3.65 -6.90
C MET A 38 -24.24 2.20 -6.44
N GLU A 39 -24.41 1.27 -7.38
CA GLU A 39 -24.47 -0.16 -7.10
C GLU A 39 -23.11 -0.80 -7.40
N LEU A 40 -22.63 -1.61 -6.46
CA LEU A 40 -21.40 -2.39 -6.57
C LEU A 40 -21.73 -3.87 -6.39
N ASP A 41 -21.21 -4.74 -7.25
CA ASP A 41 -21.25 -6.18 -7.02
C ASP A 41 -20.17 -6.64 -6.00
N GLU A 42 -20.22 -7.89 -5.56
CA GLU A 42 -19.24 -8.44 -4.59
C GLU A 42 -17.79 -8.37 -5.11
N GLY A 43 -17.58 -8.54 -6.41
CA GLY A 43 -16.27 -8.47 -7.03
C GLY A 43 -15.73 -7.04 -7.13
N GLU A 44 -16.61 -6.06 -7.36
CA GLU A 44 -16.30 -4.63 -7.31
C GLU A 44 -15.94 -4.20 -5.89
N VAL A 45 -16.69 -4.65 -4.88
CA VAL A 45 -16.36 -4.40 -3.47
C VAL A 45 -15.00 -5.03 -3.11
N GLY A 46 -14.74 -6.26 -3.55
CA GLY A 46 -13.45 -6.92 -3.35
C GLY A 46 -12.28 -6.14 -3.96
N ARG A 47 -12.42 -5.69 -5.22
CA ARG A 47 -11.40 -4.86 -5.90
C ARG A 47 -11.21 -3.50 -5.23
N LEU A 48 -12.29 -2.85 -4.82
CA LEU A 48 -12.26 -1.58 -4.10
C LEU A 48 -11.46 -1.70 -2.78
N LEU A 49 -11.70 -2.78 -2.03
CA LEU A 49 -10.99 -3.07 -0.79
C LEU A 49 -9.51 -3.39 -1.05
N HIS A 50 -9.22 -4.20 -2.06
CA HIS A 50 -7.84 -4.53 -2.44
C HIS A 50 -7.05 -3.28 -2.81
N GLU A 51 -7.60 -2.41 -3.66
CA GLU A 51 -6.95 -1.15 -4.04
C GLU A 51 -6.71 -0.23 -2.83
N ASP A 52 -7.65 -0.19 -1.88
CA ASP A 52 -7.47 0.56 -0.63
C ASP A 52 -6.31 -0.01 0.20
N GLN A 53 -6.21 -1.34 0.32
CA GLN A 53 -5.10 -2.01 1.02
C GLN A 53 -3.76 -1.73 0.34
N VAL A 54 -3.68 -1.85 -0.98
CA VAL A 54 -2.48 -1.53 -1.77
C VAL A 54 -2.04 -0.08 -1.56
N ARG A 55 -2.97 0.88 -1.57
CA ARG A 55 -2.65 2.30 -1.31
C ARG A 55 -2.10 2.50 0.09
N ARG A 56 -2.72 1.90 1.11
CA ARG A 56 -2.23 1.96 2.50
C ARG A 56 -0.85 1.32 2.65
N ALA A 57 -0.62 0.17 2.02
CA ALA A 57 0.65 -0.52 2.05
C ALA A 57 1.75 0.33 1.39
N LYS A 58 1.47 0.97 0.25
CA LYS A 58 2.37 1.93 -0.40
C LYS A 58 2.74 3.09 0.53
N GLU A 59 1.77 3.69 1.22
CA GLU A 59 2.05 4.76 2.19
C GLU A 59 2.95 4.30 3.35
N VAL A 60 2.77 3.07 3.83
CA VAL A 60 3.60 2.49 4.90
C VAL A 60 5.02 2.24 4.38
N ALA A 61 5.15 1.68 3.17
CA ALA A 61 6.44 1.42 2.55
C ALA A 61 7.21 2.73 2.29
N PHE A 62 6.58 3.73 1.68
CA PHE A 62 7.21 5.03 1.42
C PHE A 62 7.69 5.72 2.69
N ARG A 63 6.89 5.69 3.76
CA ARG A 63 7.33 6.22 5.07
C ARG A 63 8.54 5.47 5.64
N TYR A 64 8.68 4.18 5.34
CA TYR A 64 9.78 3.35 5.82
C TYR A 64 11.05 3.46 4.97
N LEU A 65 10.92 3.89 3.71
CA LEU A 65 12.01 4.10 2.74
C LEU A 65 12.85 5.36 2.98
N ALA A 66 12.75 6.02 4.13
CA ALA A 66 13.57 7.20 4.47
C ALA A 66 15.09 6.94 4.44
N ARG A 67 15.53 5.68 4.40
CA ARG A 67 16.91 5.22 4.15
C ARG A 67 16.84 3.96 3.29
N PRO A 68 17.91 3.58 2.56
CA PRO A 68 17.95 2.33 1.80
C PRO A 68 17.44 1.14 2.61
N LYS A 69 16.61 0.31 1.99
CA LYS A 69 16.02 -0.91 2.53
C LYS A 69 16.18 -2.04 1.53
N THR A 70 16.30 -3.25 2.03
CA THR A 70 16.17 -4.45 1.20
C THR A 70 14.70 -4.80 0.98
N VAL A 71 14.41 -5.56 -0.08
CA VAL A 71 13.06 -6.08 -0.35
C VAL A 71 12.51 -6.82 0.87
N ARG A 72 13.32 -7.67 1.51
CA ARG A 72 12.93 -8.42 2.72
C ARG A 72 12.48 -7.49 3.86
N GLN A 73 13.20 -6.38 4.09
CA GLN A 73 12.84 -5.44 5.15
C GLN A 73 11.48 -4.78 4.90
N ILE A 74 11.16 -4.46 3.64
CA ILE A 74 9.85 -3.92 3.28
C ILE A 74 8.76 -4.99 3.45
N LYS A 75 8.97 -6.22 2.96
CA LYS A 75 8.03 -7.33 3.15
C LYS A 75 7.72 -7.57 4.64
N ASP A 76 8.76 -7.68 5.47
CA ASP A 76 8.61 -7.86 6.93
C ASP A 76 7.92 -6.66 7.60
N ARG A 77 8.08 -5.45 7.06
CA ARG A 77 7.41 -4.25 7.59
C ARG A 77 5.91 -4.26 7.26
N LEU A 78 5.56 -4.62 6.02
CA LEU A 78 4.17 -4.65 5.56
C LEU A 78 3.39 -5.81 6.19
N ALA A 79 3.98 -7.00 6.29
CA ALA A 79 3.37 -8.13 6.97
C ALA A 79 3.06 -7.81 8.45
N ARG A 80 4.01 -7.17 9.16
CA ARG A 80 3.77 -6.70 10.55
C ARG A 80 2.73 -5.59 10.66
N ALA A 81 2.42 -4.90 9.57
CA ALA A 81 1.34 -3.91 9.51
C ALA A 81 -0.03 -4.52 9.18
N GLY A 82 -0.09 -5.84 8.92
CA GLY A 82 -1.33 -6.59 8.70
C GLY A 82 -1.77 -6.72 7.24
N PHE A 83 -0.91 -6.37 6.27
CA PHE A 83 -1.20 -6.57 4.86
C PHE A 83 -0.98 -8.04 4.47
N ASP A 84 -1.87 -8.58 3.64
CA ASP A 84 -1.77 -9.92 3.09
C ASP A 84 -0.65 -10.04 2.05
N GLY A 85 -0.32 -11.28 1.68
CA GLY A 85 0.79 -11.57 0.78
C GLY A 85 0.61 -10.99 -0.62
N GLU A 86 -0.60 -10.95 -1.16
CA GLU A 86 -0.88 -10.45 -2.51
C GLU A 86 -0.64 -8.94 -2.58
N VAL A 87 -1.20 -8.20 -1.62
CA VAL A 87 -0.95 -6.76 -1.47
C VAL A 87 0.55 -6.48 -1.28
N VAL A 88 1.24 -7.28 -0.47
CA VAL A 88 2.69 -7.12 -0.24
C VAL A 88 3.47 -7.29 -1.53
N GLU A 89 3.26 -8.36 -2.28
CA GLU A 89 4.01 -8.61 -3.52
C GLU A 89 3.71 -7.53 -4.58
N GLU A 90 2.45 -7.06 -4.70
CA GLU A 90 2.10 -5.98 -5.61
C GLU A 90 2.84 -4.67 -5.27
N VAL A 91 2.90 -4.32 -3.97
CA VAL A 91 3.64 -3.13 -3.54
C VAL A 91 5.13 -3.28 -3.78
N ILE A 92 5.71 -4.46 -3.53
CA ILE A 92 7.14 -4.71 -3.81
C ILE A 92 7.42 -4.54 -5.31
N GLY A 93 6.65 -5.20 -6.18
CA GLY A 93 6.83 -5.10 -7.63
C GLY A 93 6.76 -3.65 -8.10
N ARG A 94 5.81 -2.87 -7.56
CA ARG A 94 5.71 -1.44 -7.89
C ARG A 94 6.92 -0.62 -7.42
N LEU A 95 7.50 -0.94 -6.28
CA LEU A 95 8.70 -0.24 -5.78
C LEU A 95 9.94 -0.60 -6.60
N GLU A 96 10.06 -1.86 -7.05
CA GLU A 96 11.12 -2.31 -7.96
C GLU A 96 11.01 -1.64 -9.33
N GLU A 97 9.80 -1.55 -9.91
CA GLU A 97 9.54 -0.83 -11.17
C GLU A 97 9.94 0.64 -11.10
N LEU A 98 9.76 1.27 -9.93
CA LEU A 98 10.12 2.67 -9.69
C LEU A 98 11.60 2.85 -9.33
N GLY A 99 12.39 1.76 -9.26
CA GLY A 99 13.80 1.79 -8.86
C GLY A 99 14.03 2.18 -7.39
N LEU A 100 12.98 2.11 -6.55
CA LEU A 100 13.06 2.42 -5.12
C LEU A 100 13.57 1.24 -4.29
N LEU A 101 13.51 0.03 -4.86
CA LEU A 101 14.13 -1.17 -4.35
C LEU A 101 14.99 -1.78 -5.45
N ASP A 102 16.29 -1.87 -5.18
CA ASP A 102 17.24 -2.65 -5.98
C ASP A 102 18.20 -3.36 -5.02
N ASP A 103 17.94 -4.65 -4.78
CA ASP A 103 18.75 -5.47 -3.89
C ASP A 103 20.19 -5.67 -4.42
N LYS A 104 20.44 -5.55 -5.74
CA LYS A 104 21.79 -5.63 -6.31
C LYS A 104 22.56 -4.33 -6.06
N GLU A 105 21.92 -3.19 -6.24
CA GLU A 105 22.53 -1.90 -5.90
C GLU A 105 22.80 -1.80 -4.40
N PHE A 106 21.86 -2.25 -3.57
CA PHE A 106 22.05 -2.33 -2.12
C PHE A 106 23.26 -3.21 -1.75
N ALA A 107 23.38 -4.40 -2.35
CA ALA A 107 24.51 -5.30 -2.09
C ALA A 107 25.86 -4.68 -2.50
N ARG A 108 25.92 -3.97 -3.64
CA ARG A 108 27.12 -3.25 -4.09
C ARG A 108 27.51 -2.16 -3.10
N ALA A 109 26.57 -1.28 -2.75
CA ALA A 109 26.80 -0.20 -1.80
C ALA A 109 27.26 -0.73 -0.44
N TRP A 110 26.69 -1.83 0.04
CA TRP A 110 27.08 -2.46 1.30
C TRP A 110 28.52 -2.99 1.29
N VAL A 111 28.95 -3.62 0.19
CA VAL A 111 30.31 -4.12 0.02
C VAL A 111 31.30 -2.96 -0.07
N GLU A 112 31.00 -1.92 -0.86
CA GLU A 112 31.84 -0.73 -0.98
C GLU A 112 32.02 -0.02 0.37
N GLU A 113 30.93 0.16 1.12
CA GLU A 113 30.97 0.74 2.47
C GLU A 113 31.86 -0.07 3.41
N ARG A 114 31.74 -1.42 3.40
CA ARG A 114 32.60 -2.29 4.21
C ARG A 114 34.06 -2.28 3.79
N LEU A 115 34.35 -2.11 2.50
CA LEU A 115 35.73 -2.01 2.01
C LEU A 115 36.36 -0.67 2.40
N ARG A 116 35.58 0.42 2.42
CA ARG A 116 36.02 1.75 2.88
C ARG A 116 36.26 1.82 4.39
N LEU A 117 35.46 1.11 5.19
CA LEU A 117 35.50 1.14 6.65
C LEU A 117 36.51 0.16 7.28
N ARG A 118 37.36 -0.52 6.50
CA ARG A 118 38.46 -1.33 7.05
C ARG A 118 39.61 -0.41 7.51
N PRO A 119 39.90 -0.29 8.82
CA PRO A 119 41.11 0.38 9.27
C PRO A 119 42.31 -0.46 8.85
N ARG A 120 43.39 0.21 8.43
CA ARG A 120 44.70 -0.43 8.21
C ARG A 120 45.31 -0.90 9.53
#